data_AF-A0A0Q9W1H8-F1
#
_entry.id   AF-A0A0Q9W1H8-F1
#
_cell.length_a   1.000
_cell.length_b   1.000
_cell.length_c   1.000
_cell.angle_alpha   90.00
_cell.angle_beta   90.00
_cell.angle_gamma   90.00
#
_symmetry.space_group_name_H-M   'P 1'
#
loop_
_entity.id
_entity.type
_entity.pdbx_description
1 polymer ?
#
loop_
_entity_poly.entity_id
_entity_poly.type
_entity_poly.pdbx_seq_one_letter_code
_entity_poly.pdbx_strand_id
1 'polypeptide(L)'
;MSDCNLEATTQQDEAKPELPLPANPLQQPTAHDVALQKHSELKAQQSDLKKQLNTLKLHLAALGIENDHLEEHMQKLEQQTAEKECFNQNIKSQILSAAKRAVDNQTRITFPQQFLVQIFAPFAEDQNFMEHCAQIDSEIAKLMHKLRLQAYQAQETKFRSIISKKKTNLQAQLVQKYEAKLAKQERAHQVKVSQLKHKCFELLQQCLIENSKDTDYIKSYLSEMKSLYEQKSQNP
;
A
#
# COMPACT_ATOMS: atom_id res chain seq x y z
N MET A 1 -57.66 30.85 -93.22
CA MET A 1 -57.97 31.50 -94.51
C MET A 1 -57.22 30.74 -95.57
N SER A 2 -57.81 30.12 -96.57
CA SER A 2 -59.20 30.01 -96.97
C SER A 2 -59.25 28.81 -97.92
N ASP A 3 -60.38 28.11 -97.88
CA ASP A 3 -61.15 27.66 -99.04
C ASP A 3 -60.37 27.30 -100.32
N CYS A 4 -60.55 26.08 -100.81
CA CYS A 4 -61.64 25.94 -101.78
C CYS A 4 -62.10 24.49 -101.90
N ASN A 5 -63.41 24.41 -101.97
CA ASN A 5 -64.31 23.30 -101.71
C ASN A 5 -64.91 22.81 -103.06
N LEU A 6 -65.82 21.85 -102.94
CA LEU A 6 -66.86 21.39 -103.88
C LEU A 6 -66.58 20.09 -104.66
N GLU A 7 -67.21 18.97 -104.27
CA GLU A 7 -68.63 18.58 -104.50
C GLU A 7 -68.79 17.98 -105.92
N ALA A 8 -69.59 16.95 -106.22
CA ALA A 8 -70.75 16.38 -105.55
C ALA A 8 -71.16 15.06 -106.26
N THR A 9 -71.64 14.07 -105.47
CA THR A 9 -72.89 13.26 -105.65
C THR A 9 -73.12 12.43 -106.96
N THR A 10 -73.81 11.29 -107.03
CA THR A 10 -74.70 10.50 -106.15
C THR A 10 -74.79 9.05 -106.68
N GLN A 11 -75.19 8.16 -105.77
CA GLN A 11 -75.57 6.74 -105.83
C GLN A 11 -76.48 6.30 -107.00
N GLN A 12 -76.44 5.00 -107.35
CA GLN A 12 -77.59 4.10 -107.21
C GLN A 12 -77.20 2.61 -107.25
N ASP A 13 -78.14 1.80 -106.77
CA ASP A 13 -78.07 0.54 -106.06
C ASP A 13 -78.88 -0.52 -106.84
N GLU A 14 -78.45 -1.79 -106.89
CA GLU A 14 -79.33 -2.97 -107.11
C GLU A 14 -78.57 -4.31 -106.94
N ALA A 15 -79.32 -5.39 -106.68
CA ALA A 15 -79.03 -6.37 -105.62
C ALA A 15 -78.88 -7.85 -106.02
N LYS A 16 -78.14 -8.63 -105.18
CA LYS A 16 -78.24 -10.08 -104.80
C LYS A 16 -78.10 -11.21 -105.86
N PRO A 17 -77.96 -12.52 -105.49
CA PRO A 17 -77.37 -13.20 -104.31
C PRO A 17 -76.49 -14.45 -104.63
N GLU A 18 -75.62 -14.94 -103.74
CA GLU A 18 -75.48 -16.40 -103.47
C GLU A 18 -74.73 -16.74 -102.16
N LEU A 19 -74.99 -17.94 -101.66
CA LEU A 19 -74.95 -18.44 -100.26
C LEU A 19 -73.56 -18.94 -99.76
N PRO A 20 -73.43 -19.30 -98.45
CA PRO A 20 -72.20 -19.34 -97.65
C PRO A 20 -71.64 -20.76 -97.37
N LEU A 21 -70.40 -20.83 -96.81
CA LEU A 21 -69.89 -21.71 -95.72
C LEU A 21 -68.38 -22.01 -95.91
N PRO A 22 -67.62 -22.45 -94.87
CA PRO A 22 -67.91 -22.48 -93.44
C PRO A 22 -66.82 -21.85 -92.54
N ALA A 23 -67.20 -21.63 -91.30
CA ALA A 23 -66.33 -21.31 -90.17
C ALA A 23 -65.24 -22.37 -89.97
N ASN A 24 -63.99 -21.93 -89.78
CA ASN A 24 -62.92 -22.80 -89.31
C ASN A 24 -63.01 -22.96 -87.78
N PRO A 25 -62.86 -24.17 -87.24
CA PRO A 25 -63.01 -24.43 -85.81
C PRO A 25 -61.87 -23.80 -85.02
N LEU A 26 -62.16 -23.42 -83.78
CA LEU A 26 -61.19 -23.21 -82.70
C LEU A 26 -59.96 -24.13 -82.87
N GLN A 27 -58.82 -23.55 -83.24
CA GLN A 27 -57.53 -24.25 -83.25
C GLN A 27 -57.22 -24.70 -81.83
N GLN A 28 -57.47 -25.98 -81.54
CA GLN A 28 -56.82 -26.62 -80.40
C GLN A 28 -55.31 -26.62 -80.69
N PRO A 29 -54.46 -26.29 -79.70
CA PRO A 29 -53.02 -26.25 -79.90
C PRO A 29 -52.55 -27.60 -80.44
N THR A 30 -51.80 -27.61 -81.54
CA THR A 30 -51.24 -28.86 -82.04
C THR A 30 -50.23 -29.41 -81.03
N ALA A 31 -49.98 -30.73 -81.01
CA ALA A 31 -48.98 -31.32 -80.11
C ALA A 31 -47.59 -30.66 -80.24
N HIS A 32 -47.31 -30.08 -81.41
CA HIS A 32 -46.12 -29.28 -81.69
C HIS A 32 -46.12 -27.92 -80.95
N ASP A 33 -47.26 -27.23 -80.84
CA ASP A 33 -47.38 -25.96 -80.11
C ASP A 33 -47.17 -26.16 -78.60
N VAL A 34 -47.72 -27.25 -78.05
CA VAL A 34 -47.53 -27.61 -76.63
C VAL A 34 -46.05 -27.97 -76.34
N ALA A 35 -45.38 -28.66 -77.27
CA ALA A 35 -43.96 -28.98 -77.15
C ALA A 35 -43.06 -27.73 -77.23
N LEU A 36 -43.38 -26.78 -78.12
CA LEU A 36 -42.69 -25.48 -78.22
C LEU A 36 -42.88 -24.65 -76.94
N GLN A 37 -44.09 -24.62 -76.40
CA GLN A 37 -44.40 -23.89 -75.17
C GLN A 37 -43.63 -24.45 -73.98
N LYS A 38 -43.62 -25.78 -73.79
CA LYS A 38 -42.77 -26.45 -72.78
C LYS A 38 -41.29 -26.20 -72.97
N HIS A 39 -40.81 -26.20 -74.21
CA HIS A 39 -39.41 -25.89 -74.51
C HIS A 39 -39.07 -24.44 -74.13
N SER A 40 -39.99 -23.49 -74.38
CA SER A 40 -39.82 -22.09 -73.96
C SER A 40 -39.79 -21.94 -72.44
N GLU A 41 -40.66 -22.66 -71.72
CA GLU A 41 -40.72 -22.67 -70.25
C GLU A 41 -39.45 -23.27 -69.64
N LEU A 42 -38.99 -24.41 -70.15
CA LEU A 42 -37.73 -25.02 -69.72
C LEU A 42 -36.53 -24.11 -69.96
N LYS A 43 -36.49 -23.41 -71.10
CA LYS A 43 -35.43 -22.44 -71.40
C LYS A 43 -35.48 -21.23 -70.46
N ALA A 44 -36.68 -20.76 -70.12
CA ALA A 44 -36.87 -19.70 -69.13
C ALA A 44 -36.42 -20.13 -67.73
N GLN A 45 -36.80 -21.34 -67.29
CA GLN A 45 -36.37 -21.92 -66.01
C GLN A 45 -34.86 -22.14 -65.96
N GLN A 46 -34.25 -22.62 -67.05
CA GLN A 46 -32.79 -22.79 -67.14
C GLN A 46 -32.07 -21.44 -67.02
N SER A 47 -32.60 -20.40 -67.67
CA SER A 47 -32.06 -19.04 -67.58
C SER A 47 -32.16 -18.50 -66.15
N ASP A 48 -33.30 -18.71 -65.49
CA ASP A 48 -33.53 -18.27 -64.13
C ASP A 48 -32.62 -18.99 -63.12
N LEU A 49 -32.52 -20.33 -63.19
CA LEU A 49 -31.60 -21.13 -62.39
C LEU A 49 -30.14 -20.69 -62.59
N LYS A 50 -29.74 -20.34 -63.83
CA LYS A 50 -28.40 -19.83 -64.12
C LYS A 50 -28.15 -18.48 -63.46
N LYS A 51 -29.15 -17.60 -63.41
CA LYS A 51 -29.07 -16.32 -62.68
C LYS A 51 -28.94 -16.58 -61.17
N GLN A 52 -29.80 -17.42 -60.60
CA GLN A 52 -29.74 -17.78 -59.17
C GLN A 52 -28.37 -18.37 -58.79
N LEU A 53 -27.83 -19.27 -59.62
CA LEU A 53 -26.50 -19.85 -59.42
C LEU A 53 -25.40 -18.77 -59.43
N ASN A 54 -25.46 -17.82 -60.36
CA ASN A 54 -24.49 -16.73 -60.43
C ASN A 54 -24.61 -15.80 -59.20
N THR A 55 -25.83 -15.50 -58.74
CA THR A 55 -26.05 -14.72 -57.51
C THR A 55 -25.48 -15.43 -56.29
N LEU A 56 -25.72 -16.74 -56.16
CA LEU A 56 -25.15 -17.54 -55.06
C LEU A 56 -23.63 -17.58 -55.09
N LYS A 57 -23.02 -17.71 -56.27
CA LYS A 57 -21.55 -17.65 -56.42
C LYS A 57 -20.99 -16.30 -56.00
N LEU A 58 -21.65 -15.20 -56.37
CA LEU A 58 -21.24 -13.87 -55.96
C LEU A 58 -21.36 -13.70 -54.44
N HIS A 59 -22.45 -14.18 -53.85
CA HIS A 59 -22.65 -14.12 -52.40
C HIS A 59 -21.61 -14.96 -51.63
N LEU A 60 -21.30 -16.16 -52.13
CA LEU A 60 -20.25 -17.01 -51.56
C LEU A 60 -18.88 -16.30 -51.62
N ALA A 61 -18.55 -15.65 -52.74
CA ALA A 61 -17.31 -14.91 -52.88
C ALA A 61 -17.25 -13.70 -51.93
N ALA A 62 -18.37 -12.97 -51.77
CA ALA A 62 -18.46 -11.85 -50.84
C ALA A 62 -18.28 -12.31 -49.38
N LEU A 63 -18.94 -13.40 -48.98
CA LEU A 63 -18.77 -14.02 -47.66
C LEU A 63 -17.34 -14.53 -47.44
N GLY A 64 -16.70 -15.08 -48.48
CA GLY A 64 -15.29 -15.49 -48.42
C GLY A 64 -14.38 -14.31 -48.09
N ILE A 65 -14.54 -13.20 -48.80
CA ILE A 65 -13.77 -11.96 -48.54
C ILE A 65 -14.05 -11.41 -47.14
N GLU A 66 -15.31 -11.43 -46.68
CA GLU A 66 -15.67 -10.98 -45.34
C GLU A 66 -15.04 -11.88 -44.26
N ASN A 67 -15.05 -13.19 -44.47
CA ASN A 67 -14.44 -14.15 -43.54
C ASN A 67 -12.92 -13.96 -43.45
N ASP A 68 -12.24 -13.82 -44.59
CA ASP A 68 -10.80 -13.54 -44.64
C ASP A 68 -10.48 -12.23 -43.90
N HIS A 69 -11.30 -11.19 -44.08
CA HIS A 69 -11.12 -9.91 -43.41
C HIS A 69 -11.31 -10.01 -41.89
N LEU A 70 -12.31 -10.77 -41.44
CA LEU A 70 -12.56 -11.02 -40.02
C LEU A 70 -11.42 -11.82 -39.38
N GLU A 71 -10.86 -12.81 -40.08
CA GLU A 71 -9.73 -13.61 -39.61
C GLU A 71 -8.46 -12.75 -39.45
N GLU A 72 -8.16 -11.88 -40.42
CA GLU A 72 -7.08 -10.90 -40.28
C GLU A 72 -7.31 -9.94 -39.09
N HIS A 73 -8.54 -9.50 -38.89
CA HIS A 73 -8.88 -8.61 -37.78
C HIS A 73 -8.72 -9.30 -36.43
N MET A 74 -9.11 -10.57 -36.33
CA MET A 74 -8.88 -11.38 -35.13
C MET A 74 -7.39 -11.55 -34.83
N GLN A 75 -6.57 -11.90 -35.83
CA GLN A 75 -5.12 -12.01 -35.63
C GLN A 75 -4.49 -10.71 -35.14
N LYS A 76 -4.89 -9.56 -35.69
CA LYS A 76 -4.42 -8.24 -35.23
C LYS A 76 -4.80 -7.98 -33.77
N LEU A 77 -6.02 -8.32 -33.37
CA LEU A 77 -6.48 -8.18 -31.99
C LEU A 77 -5.72 -9.08 -31.02
N GLU A 78 -5.47 -10.33 -31.40
CA GLU A 78 -4.70 -11.28 -30.59
C GLU A 78 -3.28 -10.78 -30.38
N GLN A 79 -2.63 -10.29 -31.44
CA GLN A 79 -1.29 -9.73 -31.35
C GLN A 79 -1.25 -8.49 -30.43
N GLN A 80 -2.18 -7.55 -30.59
CA GLN A 80 -2.27 -6.37 -29.72
C GLN A 80 -2.52 -6.74 -28.25
N THR A 81 -3.29 -7.81 -28.02
CA THR A 81 -3.56 -8.31 -26.66
C THR A 81 -2.29 -8.89 -26.05
N ALA A 82 -1.57 -9.74 -26.77
CA ALA A 82 -0.30 -10.31 -26.32
C ALA A 82 0.76 -9.22 -26.04
N GLU A 83 0.86 -8.21 -26.89
CA GLU A 83 1.77 -7.07 -26.69
C GLU A 83 1.43 -6.28 -25.42
N LYS A 84 0.14 -5.99 -25.19
CA LYS A 84 -0.33 -5.31 -23.97
C LYS A 84 -0.07 -6.14 -22.72
N GLU A 85 -0.27 -7.45 -22.77
CA GLU A 85 0.01 -8.35 -21.65
C GLU A 85 1.51 -8.36 -21.32
N CYS A 86 2.37 -8.50 -22.33
CA CYS A 86 3.81 -8.45 -22.17
C CYS A 86 4.27 -7.12 -21.55
N PHE A 87 3.76 -6.00 -22.06
CA PHE A 87 4.05 -4.67 -21.53
C PHE A 87 3.64 -4.52 -20.06
N ASN A 88 2.43 -4.97 -19.69
CA ASN A 88 1.96 -4.95 -18.31
C ASN A 88 2.80 -5.82 -17.38
N GLN A 89 3.19 -7.02 -17.83
CA GLN A 89 4.08 -7.89 -17.04
C GLN A 89 5.44 -7.23 -16.81
N ASN A 90 5.98 -6.56 -17.83
CA ASN A 90 7.25 -5.84 -17.72
C ASN A 90 7.14 -4.68 -16.71
N ILE A 91 6.10 -3.86 -16.78
CA ILE A 91 5.84 -2.79 -15.80
C ILE A 91 5.78 -3.36 -14.38
N LYS A 92 4.99 -4.42 -14.18
CA LYS A 92 4.82 -5.05 -12.87
C LYS A 92 6.16 -5.55 -12.32
N SER A 93 6.98 -6.19 -13.16
CA SER A 93 8.31 -6.67 -12.80
C SER A 93 9.24 -5.53 -12.39
N GLN A 94 9.23 -4.42 -13.13
CA GLN A 94 10.04 -3.24 -12.83
C GLN A 94 9.62 -2.57 -11.52
N ILE A 95 8.32 -2.37 -11.30
CA ILE A 95 7.80 -1.81 -10.04
C ILE A 95 8.17 -2.69 -8.86
N LEU A 96 7.99 -4.01 -8.96
CA LEU A 96 8.34 -4.93 -7.87
C LEU A 96 9.84 -4.91 -7.56
N SER A 97 10.67 -4.85 -8.59
CA SER A 97 12.12 -4.79 -8.43
C SER A 97 12.56 -3.46 -7.80
N ALA A 98 11.98 -2.34 -8.25
CA ALA A 98 12.21 -1.02 -7.69
C ALA A 98 11.72 -0.94 -6.24
N ALA A 99 10.56 -1.51 -5.93
CA ALA A 99 10.01 -1.56 -4.58
C ALA A 99 10.87 -2.39 -3.63
N LYS A 100 11.35 -3.54 -4.08
CA LYS A 100 12.29 -4.34 -3.30
C LYS A 100 13.55 -3.54 -2.98
N ARG A 101 14.15 -2.90 -3.98
CA ARG A 101 15.33 -2.05 -3.78
C ARG A 101 15.04 -0.88 -2.85
N ALA A 102 13.88 -0.24 -3.02
CA ALA A 102 13.45 0.87 -2.18
C ALA A 102 13.37 0.44 -0.72
N VAL A 103 12.78 -0.72 -0.43
CA VAL A 103 12.72 -1.31 0.92
C VAL A 103 14.11 -1.64 1.45
N ASP A 104 14.95 -2.31 0.66
CA ASP A 104 16.30 -2.73 1.05
C ASP A 104 17.21 -1.52 1.37
N ASN A 105 16.96 -0.38 0.74
CA ASN A 105 17.67 0.88 1.00
C ASN A 105 17.20 1.61 2.27
N GLN A 106 16.09 1.21 2.88
CA GLN A 106 15.60 1.85 4.11
C GLN A 106 16.24 1.24 5.34
N THR A 107 16.61 2.11 6.27
CA THR A 107 17.00 1.72 7.63
C THR A 107 15.94 2.19 8.62
N ARG A 108 16.01 1.69 9.86
CA ARG A 108 15.12 2.15 10.94
C ARG A 108 15.15 3.69 11.11
N ILE A 109 16.28 4.32 10.78
CA ILE A 109 16.50 5.76 10.94
C ILE A 109 16.04 6.51 9.69
N THR A 110 16.36 6.00 8.49
CA THR A 110 16.09 6.67 7.22
C THR A 110 14.66 6.48 6.73
N PHE A 111 13.92 5.45 7.18
CA PHE A 111 12.53 5.27 6.76
C PHE A 111 11.63 6.45 7.15
N PRO A 112 10.76 6.97 6.28
CA PRO A 112 10.61 6.68 4.84
C PRO A 112 11.26 7.80 4.01
N GLN A 113 12.52 7.63 3.63
CA GLN A 113 13.22 8.62 2.82
C GLN A 113 13.06 8.27 1.34
N GLN A 114 12.32 9.12 0.61
CA GLN A 114 12.10 9.00 -0.84
C GLN A 114 11.57 7.62 -1.24
N PHE A 115 10.67 7.04 -0.44
CA PHE A 115 10.25 5.65 -0.60
C PHE A 115 9.44 5.45 -1.88
N LEU A 116 8.39 6.25 -2.10
CA LEU A 116 7.59 6.20 -3.32
C LEU A 116 8.37 6.69 -4.53
N VAL A 117 9.17 7.75 -4.37
CA VAL A 117 10.05 8.24 -5.43
C VAL A 117 11.00 7.14 -5.93
N GLN A 118 11.52 6.28 -5.04
CA GLN A 118 12.35 5.14 -5.43
C GLN A 118 11.55 4.00 -6.06
N ILE A 119 10.34 3.70 -5.57
CA ILE A 119 9.45 2.67 -6.16
C ILE A 119 9.10 3.02 -7.60
N PHE A 120 8.76 4.28 -7.84
CA PHE A 120 8.28 4.73 -9.14
C PHE A 120 9.34 5.45 -9.99
N ALA A 121 10.62 5.32 -9.64
CA ALA A 121 11.72 5.82 -10.46
C ALA A 121 11.65 5.40 -11.95
N PRO A 122 11.12 4.21 -12.34
CA PRO A 122 10.92 3.88 -13.75
C PRO A 122 9.98 4.82 -14.52
N PHE A 123 9.15 5.61 -13.82
CA PHE A 123 8.22 6.59 -14.39
C PHE A 123 8.71 8.03 -14.23
N ALA A 124 10.03 8.24 -14.07
CA ALA A 124 10.61 9.56 -13.84
C ALA A 124 10.39 10.57 -14.97
N GLU A 125 9.91 10.12 -16.13
CA GLU A 125 9.52 10.98 -17.25
C GLU A 125 8.30 11.85 -16.93
N ASP A 126 7.38 11.39 -16.06
CA ASP A 126 6.24 12.17 -15.61
C ASP A 126 6.59 12.98 -14.36
N GLN A 127 7.03 14.21 -14.60
CA GLN A 127 7.43 15.14 -13.55
C GLN A 127 6.30 15.42 -12.54
N ASN A 128 5.06 15.58 -13.01
CA ASN A 128 3.91 15.86 -12.13
C ASN A 128 3.63 14.68 -11.20
N PHE A 129 3.71 13.47 -11.73
CA PHE A 129 3.55 12.26 -10.94
C PHE A 129 4.68 12.09 -9.92
N MET A 130 5.92 12.37 -10.31
CA MET A 130 7.06 12.31 -9.39
C MET A 130 6.98 13.36 -8.28
N GLU A 131 6.48 14.55 -8.57
CA GLU A 131 6.21 15.58 -7.56
C GLU A 131 5.15 15.14 -6.55
N HIS A 132 4.07 14.51 -7.00
CA HIS A 132 3.08 13.90 -6.10
C HIS A 132 3.71 12.81 -5.22
N CYS A 133 4.56 11.94 -5.78
CA CYS A 133 5.26 10.93 -5.01
C CYS A 133 6.15 11.55 -3.93
N ALA A 134 6.90 12.60 -4.27
CA ALA A 134 7.77 13.30 -3.33
C ALA A 134 6.98 14.00 -2.21
N GLN A 135 5.83 14.57 -2.53
CA GLN A 135 4.93 15.18 -1.55
C GLN A 135 4.39 14.12 -0.58
N ILE A 136 3.93 12.98 -1.09
CA ILE A 136 3.45 11.89 -0.24
C ILE A 136 4.59 11.36 0.64
N ASP A 137 5.81 11.18 0.10
CA ASP A 137 6.96 10.78 0.90
C ASP A 137 7.23 11.76 2.06
N SER A 138 7.11 13.07 1.83
CA SER A 138 7.21 14.10 2.86
C SER A 138 6.14 13.97 3.94
N GLU A 139 4.89 13.68 3.55
CA GLU A 139 3.79 13.46 4.49
C GLU A 139 3.96 12.20 5.32
N ILE A 140 4.37 11.09 4.70
CA ILE A 140 4.69 9.85 5.41
C ILE A 140 5.84 10.10 6.39
N ALA A 141 6.87 10.86 6.01
CA ALA A 141 7.97 11.21 6.90
C ALA A 141 7.50 11.99 8.14
N LYS A 142 6.60 12.97 7.97
CA LYS A 142 5.98 13.72 9.08
C LYS A 142 5.16 12.80 9.99
N LEU A 143 4.35 11.91 9.41
CA LEU A 143 3.53 10.95 10.16
C LEU A 143 4.42 9.99 10.97
N MET A 144 5.44 9.43 10.34
CA MET A 144 6.40 8.52 11.00
C MET A 144 7.16 9.22 12.12
N HIS A 145 7.57 10.47 11.92
CA HIS A 145 8.19 11.26 12.98
C HIS A 145 7.24 11.44 14.18
N LYS A 146 5.98 11.80 13.93
CA LYS A 146 4.95 11.93 14.97
C LYS A 146 4.73 10.62 15.74
N LEU A 147 4.63 9.50 15.04
CA LEU A 147 4.50 8.17 15.65
C LEU A 147 5.72 7.80 16.51
N ARG A 148 6.94 8.05 16.01
CA ARG A 148 8.18 7.84 16.78
C ARG A 148 8.20 8.67 18.05
N LEU A 149 7.81 9.95 17.96
CA LEU A 149 7.77 10.85 19.12
C LEU A 149 6.75 10.38 20.15
N GLN A 150 5.55 9.98 19.73
CA GLN A 150 4.52 9.44 20.62
C GLN A 150 4.98 8.17 21.32
N ALA A 151 5.60 7.24 20.59
CA ALA A 151 6.15 6.02 21.17
C ALA A 151 7.26 6.32 22.19
N TYR A 152 8.12 7.30 21.91
CA TYR A 152 9.15 7.76 22.85
C TYR A 152 8.52 8.37 24.11
N GLN A 153 7.57 9.30 23.97
CA GLN A 153 6.90 9.95 25.10
C GLN A 153 6.16 8.95 26.00
N ALA A 154 5.50 7.96 25.40
CA ALA A 154 4.85 6.88 26.15
C ALA A 154 5.86 6.11 27.02
N GLN A 155 7.08 5.88 26.53
CA GLN A 155 8.15 5.22 27.30
C GLN A 155 8.89 6.17 28.25
N GLU A 156 8.97 7.46 27.93
CA GLU A 156 9.68 8.48 28.70
C GLU A 156 9.13 8.56 30.14
N THR A 157 7.81 8.52 30.31
CA THR A 157 7.19 8.52 31.65
C THR A 157 7.66 7.34 32.51
N LYS A 158 7.75 6.15 31.91
CA LYS A 158 8.28 4.95 32.56
C LYS A 158 9.75 5.12 32.94
N PHE A 159 10.60 5.53 32.00
CA PHE A 159 12.03 5.75 32.28
C PHE A 159 12.25 6.84 33.32
N ARG A 160 11.52 7.95 33.25
CA ARG A 160 11.59 9.05 34.22
C ARG A 160 11.27 8.57 35.63
N SER A 161 10.26 7.71 35.79
CA SER A 161 9.93 7.12 37.09
C SER A 161 11.04 6.21 37.63
N ILE A 162 11.64 5.39 36.76
CA ILE A 162 12.74 4.47 37.11
C ILE A 162 13.98 5.27 37.52
N ILE A 163 14.34 6.28 36.73
CA ILE A 163 15.48 7.17 36.98
C ILE A 163 15.28 7.91 38.31
N SER A 164 14.08 8.45 38.54
CA SER A 164 13.75 9.14 39.80
C SER A 164 13.91 8.23 41.01
N LYS A 165 13.32 7.01 40.97
CA LYS A 165 13.46 6.01 42.04
C LYS A 165 14.91 5.60 42.28
N LYS A 166 15.69 5.41 41.21
CA LYS A 166 17.11 5.04 41.33
C LYS A 166 17.92 6.18 41.93
N LYS A 167 17.64 7.43 41.53
CA LYS A 167 18.28 8.63 42.10
C LYS A 167 18.02 8.75 43.59
N THR A 168 16.77 8.64 44.03
CA THR A 168 16.42 8.75 45.46
C THR A 168 17.03 7.62 46.28
N ASN A 169 17.03 6.39 45.75
CA ASN A 169 17.67 5.25 46.42
C ASN A 169 19.18 5.46 46.59
N LEU A 170 19.89 5.88 45.52
CA LEU A 170 21.32 6.16 45.59
C LEU A 170 21.65 7.30 46.55
N GLN A 171 20.81 8.34 46.60
CA GLN A 171 20.96 9.42 47.58
C GLN A 171 20.82 8.91 49.01
N ALA A 172 19.80 8.09 49.29
CA ALA A 172 19.59 7.50 50.61
C ALA A 172 20.77 6.59 51.03
N GLN A 173 21.27 5.75 50.11
CA GLN A 173 22.46 4.93 50.36
C GLN A 173 23.70 5.78 50.66
N LEU A 174 23.87 6.90 49.97
CA LEU A 174 25.00 7.80 50.19
C LEU A 174 24.92 8.45 51.58
N VAL A 175 23.75 8.95 51.97
CA VAL A 175 23.51 9.53 53.30
C VAL A 175 23.79 8.48 54.37
N GLN A 176 23.21 7.29 54.26
CA GLN A 176 23.41 6.21 55.22
C GLN A 176 24.89 5.82 55.36
N LYS A 177 25.65 5.80 54.25
CA LYS A 177 27.09 5.51 54.27
C LYS A 177 27.88 6.58 55.03
N TYR A 178 27.54 7.85 54.86
CA TYR A 178 28.20 8.94 55.59
C TYR A 178 27.81 8.97 57.07
N GLU A 179 26.54 8.78 57.40
CA GLU A 179 26.06 8.68 58.79
C GLU A 179 26.73 7.51 59.52
N ALA A 180 26.83 6.33 58.89
CA ALA A 180 27.53 5.19 59.47
C ALA A 180 29.03 5.49 59.72
N LYS A 181 29.68 6.24 58.82
CA LYS A 181 31.07 6.65 58.99
C LYS A 181 31.24 7.64 60.15
N LEU A 182 30.34 8.63 60.25
CA LEU A 182 30.31 9.59 61.35
C LEU A 182 30.08 8.89 62.69
N ALA A 183 29.06 8.03 62.79
CA ALA A 183 28.78 7.28 64.00
C ALA A 183 29.96 6.39 64.44
N LYS A 184 30.66 5.76 63.48
CA LYS A 184 31.88 4.99 63.78
C LYS A 184 33.01 5.87 64.32
N GLN A 185 33.19 7.06 63.75
CA GLN A 185 34.19 8.02 64.21
C GLN A 185 33.86 8.56 65.60
N GLU A 186 32.58 8.85 65.87
CA GLU A 186 32.11 9.33 67.16
C GLU A 186 32.29 8.27 68.25
N ARG A 187 31.93 7.01 67.99
CA ARG A 187 32.21 5.90 68.93
C ARG A 187 33.71 5.75 69.19
N ALA A 188 34.55 5.81 68.15
CA ALA A 188 35.99 5.72 68.32
C ALA A 188 36.55 6.91 69.13
N HIS A 189 35.99 8.11 68.94
CA HIS A 189 36.35 9.29 69.72
C HIS A 189 35.93 9.15 71.19
N GLN A 190 34.69 8.73 71.46
CA GLN A 190 34.19 8.47 72.81
C GLN A 190 35.07 7.46 73.55
N VAL A 191 35.44 6.34 72.90
CA VAL A 191 36.37 5.35 73.49
C VAL A 191 37.72 5.97 73.82
N LYS A 192 38.30 6.76 72.91
CA LYS A 192 39.58 7.47 73.16
C LYS A 192 39.48 8.46 74.32
N VAL A 193 38.39 9.23 74.39
CA VAL A 193 38.15 10.18 75.47
C VAL A 193 38.06 9.44 76.80
N SER A 194 37.32 8.32 76.87
CA SER A 194 37.22 7.49 78.07
C SER A 194 38.57 6.88 78.48
N GLN A 195 39.39 6.43 77.51
CA GLN A 195 40.73 5.93 77.79
C GLN A 195 41.66 7.04 78.33
N LEU A 196 41.61 8.24 77.74
CA LEU A 196 42.40 9.39 78.22
C LEU A 196 41.99 9.79 79.64
N LYS A 197 40.68 9.85 79.87
CA LYS A 197 40.05 10.07 81.16
C LYS A 197 40.57 9.10 82.23
N HIS A 198 40.58 7.80 81.92
CA HIS A 198 41.12 6.77 82.80
C HIS A 198 42.62 6.95 83.05
N LYS A 199 43.41 7.19 82.00
CA LYS A 199 44.87 7.39 82.12
C LYS A 199 45.23 8.62 82.96
N CYS A 200 44.50 9.72 82.81
CA CYS A 200 44.69 10.91 83.65
C CYS A 200 44.39 10.59 85.12
N PHE A 201 43.36 9.78 85.40
CA PHE A 201 43.05 9.35 86.76
C PHE A 201 44.15 8.43 87.33
N GLU A 202 44.65 7.47 86.55
CA GLU A 202 45.79 6.62 86.95
C GLU A 202 47.04 7.45 87.28
N LEU A 203 47.38 8.44 86.46
CA LEU A 203 48.52 9.33 86.73
C LEU A 203 48.31 10.17 87.99
N LEU A 204 47.08 10.65 88.23
CA LEU A 204 46.74 11.36 89.46
C LEU A 204 46.88 10.44 90.69
N GLN A 205 46.42 9.19 90.58
CA GLN A 205 46.59 8.19 91.64
C GLN A 205 48.08 7.95 91.94
N GLN A 206 48.90 7.74 90.90
CA GLN A 206 50.35 7.55 91.05
C GLN A 206 51.00 8.75 91.75
N CYS A 207 50.71 9.97 91.30
CA CYS A 207 51.25 11.20 91.89
C CYS A 207 50.87 11.37 93.38
N LEU A 208 49.62 11.06 93.74
CA LEU A 208 49.16 11.15 95.12
C LEU A 208 49.79 10.07 96.02
N ILE A 209 49.98 8.86 95.51
CA ILE A 209 50.64 7.77 96.24
C ILE A 209 52.13 8.08 96.45
N GLU A 210 52.83 8.58 95.43
CA GLU A 210 54.27 8.85 95.49
C GLU A 210 54.64 10.03 96.42
N ASN A 211 53.76 11.03 96.54
CA ASN A 211 54.06 12.27 97.28
C ASN A 211 53.52 12.31 98.71
N SER A 212 53.07 11.18 99.25
CA SER A 212 52.34 11.16 100.52
C SER A 212 52.92 10.24 101.57
N LYS A 213 52.78 10.67 102.83
CA LYS A 213 53.33 9.97 104.01
C LYS A 213 52.31 9.07 104.71
N ASP A 214 51.02 9.23 104.42
CA ASP A 214 49.92 8.47 105.03
C ASP A 214 49.19 7.67 103.96
N THR A 215 49.63 6.41 103.82
CA THR A 215 49.18 5.51 102.76
C THR A 215 47.74 5.03 102.96
N ASP A 216 47.24 5.00 104.20
CA ASP A 216 45.91 4.46 104.51
C ASP A 216 44.83 5.52 104.29
N TYR A 217 45.10 6.78 104.65
CA TYR A 217 44.21 7.91 104.32
C TYR A 217 44.02 8.04 102.80
N ILE A 218 45.10 7.90 102.02
CA ILE A 218 45.05 8.10 100.56
C ILE A 218 44.37 6.94 99.84
N LYS A 219 44.52 5.71 100.32
CA LYS A 219 43.73 4.59 99.79
C LYS A 219 42.23 4.81 99.97
N SER A 220 41.81 5.31 101.13
CA SER A 220 40.41 5.63 101.39
C SER A 220 39.91 6.78 100.49
N TYR A 221 40.69 7.86 100.40
CA TYR A 221 40.38 9.01 99.53
C TYR A 221 40.32 8.63 98.04
N LEU A 222 41.25 7.81 97.54
CA LEU A 222 41.25 7.34 96.15
C LEU A 222 40.07 6.41 95.84
N SER A 223 39.60 5.62 96.83
CA SER A 223 38.42 4.77 96.69
C SER A 223 37.14 5.60 96.54
N GLU A 224 37.01 6.68 97.32
CA GLU A 224 35.88 7.61 97.23
C GLU A 224 35.92 8.42 95.92
N MET A 225 37.10 8.90 95.53
CA MET A 225 37.32 9.58 94.23
C MET A 225 36.95 8.68 93.03
N LYS A 226 37.29 7.39 93.08
CA LYS A 226 36.98 6.43 92.02
C LYS A 226 35.48 6.17 91.90
N SER A 227 34.77 6.02 93.01
CA SER A 227 33.31 5.80 92.99
C SER A 227 32.57 7.01 92.40
N LEU A 228 32.98 8.23 92.75
CA LEU A 228 32.44 9.47 92.19
C LEU A 228 32.70 9.60 90.68
N TYR A 229 33.86 9.14 90.22
CA TYR A 229 34.24 9.18 88.81
C TYR A 229 33.44 8.18 87.95
N GLU A 230 33.24 6.97 88.45
CA GLU A 230 32.47 5.92 87.79
C GLU A 230 30.98 6.27 87.72
N GLN A 231 30.44 6.87 88.79
CA GLN A 231 29.04 7.31 88.84
C GLN A 231 28.74 8.45 87.84
N LYS A 232 29.67 9.38 87.64
CA LYS A 232 29.56 10.45 86.61
C LYS A 232 29.78 9.96 85.18
N SER A 233 30.43 8.82 84.99
CA SER A 233 30.73 8.28 83.66
C SER A 233 29.64 7.35 83.12
N GLN A 234 28.68 6.93 83.96
CA GLN A 234 27.55 6.05 83.61
C GLN A 234 26.23 6.79 83.34
N ASN A 235 26.12 8.07 83.69
CA ASN A 235 25.02 8.96 83.29
C ASN A 235 25.51 9.89 82.17
N PRO A 236 25.35 9.52 80.89
CA PRO A 236 25.55 10.44 79.77
C PRO A 236 24.54 11.59 79.77
#